data_AF-A0A1F6QHC9-F1
#
_entry.id   AF-A0A1F6QHC9-F1
#
_cell.length_a   1.000
_cell.length_b   1.000
_cell.length_c   1.000
_cell.angle_alpha   90.00
_cell.angle_beta   90.00
_cell.angle_gamma   90.00
#
_symmetry.space_group_name_H-M   'P 1'
#
loop_
_entity.id
_entity.type
_entity.pdbx_description
1 polymer ?
#
loop_
_entity_poly.entity_id
_entity_poly.type
_entity_poly.pdbx_seq_one_letter_code
_entity_poly.pdbx_strand_id
1 'polypeptide(L)'
;MAIEGLGQSSSTGISLDTDGDGLISQEEFTVAKPEYVSDEQNAQLLNEIFGDNESLSIDDFNTAMMERNPICLDTDGDGSITQEEFTAAKPDDITDEQNAQLLSDIFGDNESLSIDDFEAIMEQKRTAPLPD
;
A
#
# COMPACT_ATOMS: atom_id res chain seq x y z
N MET A 1 32.75 -8.98 14.83
CA MET A 1 31.43 -9.60 14.63
C MET A 1 31.01 -9.24 13.23
N ALA A 2 30.85 -10.25 12.38
CA ALA A 2 30.29 -10.07 11.05
C ALA A 2 28.78 -9.90 11.23
N ILE A 3 28.21 -8.87 10.62
CA ILE A 3 26.80 -8.94 10.20
C ILE A 3 26.84 -9.03 8.69
N GLU A 4 26.37 -10.19 8.25
CA GLU A 4 26.40 -10.69 6.90
C GLU A 4 25.36 -9.95 6.05
N GLY A 5 25.63 -9.84 4.76
CA GLY A 5 24.80 -9.07 3.84
C GLY A 5 23.40 -9.64 3.72
N LEU A 6 22.42 -8.74 3.73
CA LEU A 6 21.10 -8.87 3.12
C LEU A 6 20.92 -7.53 2.41
N GLY A 7 21.02 -7.48 1.09
CA GLY A 7 19.93 -7.90 0.22
C GLY A 7 19.23 -6.61 -0.22
N GLN A 8 19.50 -6.17 -1.44
CA GLN A 8 18.86 -5.00 -2.02
C GLN A 8 17.37 -5.32 -2.22
N SER A 9 16.52 -4.93 -1.28
CA SER A 9 15.07 -5.04 -1.42
C SER A 9 14.41 -3.85 -0.74
N SER A 10 13.76 -3.00 -1.56
CA SER A 10 12.79 -1.96 -1.15
C SER A 10 13.23 -1.03 0.00
N SER A 11 13.78 0.13 -0.38
CA SER A 11 14.25 1.22 0.49
C SER A 11 13.26 1.73 1.54
N THR A 12 11.98 1.40 1.42
CA THR A 12 10.90 1.86 2.31
C THR A 12 10.88 1.09 3.63
N GLY A 13 10.88 -0.24 3.64
CA GLY A 13 10.81 -1.03 4.89
C GLY A 13 12.00 -0.78 5.83
N ILE A 14 13.21 -0.68 5.29
CA ILE A 14 14.44 -0.42 6.08
C ILE A 14 14.45 0.98 6.69
N SER A 15 13.69 1.93 6.11
CA SER A 15 13.61 3.30 6.64
C SER A 15 12.64 3.43 7.83
N LEU A 16 11.75 2.45 8.01
CA LEU A 16 10.77 2.42 9.10
C LEU A 16 11.32 1.65 10.31
N ASP A 17 12.07 0.56 10.10
CA ASP A 17 12.80 -0.21 11.13
C ASP A 17 13.90 0.65 11.77
N THR A 18 13.53 1.38 12.82
CA THR A 18 14.36 2.41 13.45
C THR A 18 15.27 1.81 14.52
N ASP A 19 14.84 0.73 15.18
CA ASP A 19 15.65 0.03 16.18
C ASP A 19 16.56 -1.05 15.57
N GLY A 20 16.34 -1.41 14.30
CA GLY A 20 17.20 -2.29 13.51
C GLY A 20 17.03 -3.75 13.87
N ASP A 21 15.85 -4.14 14.37
CA ASP A 21 15.56 -5.51 14.77
C ASP A 21 15.11 -6.39 13.59
N GLY A 22 14.88 -5.78 12.42
CA GLY A 22 14.45 -6.43 11.18
C GLY A 22 12.94 -6.66 11.08
N LEU A 23 12.18 -6.13 12.03
CA LEU A 23 10.73 -6.07 12.04
C LEU A 23 10.29 -4.61 11.90
N ILE A 24 9.03 -4.43 11.52
CA ILE A 24 8.36 -3.14 11.49
C ILE A 24 7.27 -3.25 12.54
N SER A 25 7.27 -2.38 13.54
CA SER A 25 6.23 -2.33 14.56
C SER A 25 5.16 -1.27 14.24
N GLN A 26 3.95 -1.41 14.78
CA GLN A 26 2.90 -0.38 14.61
C GLN A 26 3.35 1.02 15.08
N GLU A 27 4.16 1.07 16.15
CA GLU A 27 4.73 2.31 16.67
C GLU A 27 5.71 2.93 15.67
N GLU A 28 6.61 2.14 15.09
CA GLU A 28 7.57 2.60 14.09
C GLU A 28 6.88 3.10 12.82
N PHE A 29 5.87 2.37 12.35
CA PHE A 29 5.04 2.79 11.23
C PHE A 29 4.33 4.12 11.52
N THR A 30 3.80 4.30 12.74
CA THR A 30 3.13 5.54 13.16
C THR A 30 4.10 6.70 13.30
N VAL A 31 5.33 6.45 13.76
CA VAL A 31 6.38 7.46 13.90
C VAL A 31 6.92 7.89 12.55
N ALA A 32 7.09 6.94 11.63
CA ALA A 32 7.60 7.21 10.30
C ALA A 32 6.50 7.51 9.26
N LYS A 33 5.25 7.59 9.73
CA LYS A 33 4.09 8.06 8.99
C LYS A 33 4.41 9.40 8.30
N PRO A 34 4.15 9.52 6.99
CA PRO A 34 4.32 10.78 6.29
C PRO A 34 3.35 11.86 6.79
N GLU A 35 3.77 13.12 6.76
CA GLU A 35 2.95 14.27 7.21
C GLU A 35 1.61 14.41 6.45
N TYR A 36 1.53 13.89 5.22
CA TYR A 36 0.32 13.93 4.40
C TYR A 36 -0.70 12.84 4.77
N VAL A 37 -0.28 11.76 5.44
CA VAL A 37 -1.22 10.73 5.88
C VAL A 37 -1.98 11.27 7.10
N SER A 38 -3.31 11.17 7.11
CA SER A 38 -4.11 11.55 8.29
C SER A 38 -4.10 10.46 9.36
N ASP A 39 -4.44 10.78 10.61
CA ASP A 39 -4.47 9.76 11.68
C ASP A 39 -5.49 8.65 11.42
N GLU A 40 -6.61 8.99 10.77
CA GLU A 40 -7.63 8.03 10.34
C GLU A 40 -7.08 7.08 9.27
N GLN A 41 -6.44 7.64 8.23
CA GLN A 41 -5.77 6.86 7.19
C GLN A 41 -4.67 5.95 7.78
N ASN A 42 -3.89 6.46 8.74
CA ASN A 42 -2.87 5.66 9.42
C ASN A 42 -3.47 4.49 10.22
N ALA A 43 -4.60 4.70 10.89
CA ALA A 43 -5.29 3.63 11.61
C ALA A 43 -5.83 2.55 10.65
N GLN A 44 -6.35 2.95 9.47
CA GLN A 44 -6.75 2.02 8.42
C GLN A 44 -5.55 1.23 7.88
N LEU A 45 -4.45 1.91 7.54
CA LEU A 45 -3.19 1.27 7.12
C LEU A 45 -2.70 0.25 8.14
N LEU A 46 -2.69 0.62 9.42
CA LEU A 46 -2.27 -0.27 10.50
C LEU A 46 -3.14 -1.52 10.55
N ASN A 47 -4.46 -1.36 10.50
CA ASN A 47 -5.39 -2.49 10.54
C ASN A 47 -5.31 -3.35 9.27
N GLU A 48 -5.00 -2.76 8.11
CA GLU A 48 -4.95 -3.51 6.85
C GLU A 48 -3.62 -4.24 6.65
N ILE A 49 -2.51 -3.59 7.01
CA ILE A 49 -1.17 -4.16 6.92
C ILE A 49 -0.93 -5.13 8.07
N PHE A 50 -1.11 -4.67 9.32
CA PHE A 50 -0.78 -5.45 10.50
C PHE A 50 -1.96 -6.31 10.98
N GLY A 51 -3.20 -5.85 10.79
CA GLY A 51 -4.38 -6.51 11.36
C GLY A 51 -4.25 -6.61 12.88
N ASP A 52 -4.31 -7.84 13.39
CA ASP A 52 -4.07 -8.15 14.81
C ASP A 52 -2.58 -8.34 15.17
N ASN A 53 -1.66 -8.23 14.22
CA ASN A 53 -0.22 -8.38 14.49
C ASN A 53 0.36 -7.09 15.09
N GLU A 54 1.25 -7.21 16.08
CA GLU A 54 1.92 -6.06 16.70
C GLU A 54 3.12 -5.57 15.86
N SER A 55 3.70 -6.47 15.06
CA SER A 55 4.84 -6.23 14.19
C SER A 55 4.83 -7.21 13.00
N LEU A 56 5.40 -6.81 11.87
CA LEU A 56 5.61 -7.65 10.70
C LEU A 56 7.07 -7.66 10.28
N SER A 57 7.52 -8.71 9.60
CA SER A 57 8.86 -8.67 9.00
C SER A 57 8.91 -7.63 7.88
N ILE A 58 10.09 -7.10 7.57
CA ILE A 58 10.26 -6.16 6.45
C ILE A 58 9.74 -6.76 5.13
N ASP A 59 9.86 -8.06 4.93
CA ASP A 59 9.40 -8.75 3.73
C ASP A 59 7.86 -8.85 3.70
N ASP A 60 7.23 -9.22 4.81
CA ASP A 60 5.76 -9.25 4.94
C ASP A 60 5.17 -7.85 4.82
N PHE A 61 5.80 -6.84 5.44
CA PHE A 61 5.39 -5.45 5.32
C PHE A 61 5.51 -4.94 3.88
N ASN A 62 6.64 -5.20 3.21
CA ASN A 62 6.78 -4.84 1.79
C ASN A 62 5.77 -5.61 0.93
N THR A 63 5.50 -6.87 1.25
CA THR A 63 4.48 -7.67 0.55
C THR A 63 3.11 -7.04 0.72
N ALA A 64 2.69 -6.71 1.95
CA ALA A 64 1.42 -6.06 2.25
C ALA A 64 1.31 -4.67 1.60
N MET A 65 2.41 -3.90 1.57
CA MET A 65 2.46 -2.59 0.93
C MET A 65 2.43 -2.69 -0.60
N MET A 66 3.05 -3.73 -1.17
CA MET A 66 2.98 -4.07 -2.60
C MET A 66 1.62 -4.66 -2.98
N GLU A 67 0.91 -5.28 -2.04
CA GLU A 67 -0.45 -5.82 -2.19
C GLU A 67 -1.48 -4.67 -2.18
N ARG A 68 -1.26 -3.68 -3.06
CA ARG A 68 -2.17 -2.61 -3.46
C ARG A 68 -3.03 -2.02 -2.35
N ASN A 69 -2.40 -1.57 -1.27
CA ASN A 69 -3.12 -0.80 -0.26
C ASN A 69 -3.56 0.56 -0.87
N PRO A 70 -4.86 0.89 -0.91
CA PRO A 70 -5.38 2.13 -1.50
C PRO A 70 -4.73 3.40 -0.93
N ILE A 71 -4.39 3.38 0.37
CA ILE A 71 -3.80 4.52 1.05
C ILE A 71 -2.33 4.74 0.64
N CYS A 72 -1.64 3.69 0.19
CA CYS A 72 -0.32 3.86 -0.41
C CYS A 72 -0.39 4.46 -1.83
N LEU A 73 -1.56 4.47 -2.45
CA LEU A 73 -1.79 5.13 -3.73
C LEU A 73 -2.07 6.63 -3.52
N ASP A 74 -2.89 6.99 -2.52
CA ASP A 74 -3.14 8.38 -2.07
C ASP A 74 -1.84 9.02 -1.51
N THR A 75 -1.04 9.59 -2.41
CA THR A 75 0.30 10.11 -2.09
C THR A 75 0.23 11.53 -1.56
N ASP A 76 -0.81 12.30 -1.91
CA ASP A 76 -1.02 13.64 -1.40
C ASP A 76 -1.89 13.69 -0.13
N GLY A 77 -2.51 12.56 0.23
CA GLY A 77 -3.26 12.38 1.47
C GLY A 77 -4.62 13.08 1.46
N ASP A 78 -5.15 13.42 0.28
CA ASP A 78 -6.42 14.14 0.16
C ASP A 78 -7.65 13.25 0.40
N GLY A 79 -7.44 11.95 0.60
CA GLY A 79 -8.47 10.94 0.84
C GLY A 79 -9.08 10.38 -0.44
N SER A 80 -8.51 10.73 -1.59
CA SER A 80 -8.89 10.24 -2.91
C SER A 80 -7.66 9.74 -3.64
N ILE A 81 -7.87 8.74 -4.49
CA ILE A 81 -6.83 8.21 -5.37
C ILE A 81 -7.11 8.81 -6.74
N THR A 82 -6.11 9.42 -7.34
CA THR A 82 -6.15 9.94 -8.71
C THR A 82 -5.54 8.97 -9.72
N GLN A 83 -5.85 9.12 -11.00
CA GLN A 83 -5.22 8.30 -12.05
C GLN A 83 -3.69 8.47 -12.11
N GLU A 84 -3.20 9.67 -11.80
CA GLU A 84 -1.76 9.99 -11.76
C GLU A 84 -1.08 9.22 -10.63
N GLU A 85 -1.66 9.24 -9.44
CA GLU A 85 -1.20 8.49 -8.27
C GLU A 85 -1.21 6.99 -8.49
N PHE A 86 -2.30 6.46 -9.04
CA PHE A 86 -2.40 5.03 -9.38
C PHE A 86 -1.32 4.61 -10.39
N THR A 87 -1.00 5.48 -11.35
CA THR A 87 0.05 5.23 -12.34
C THR A 87 1.44 5.37 -11.74
N ALA A 88 1.64 6.31 -10.81
CA ALA A 88 2.91 6.49 -10.10
C ALA A 88 3.23 5.32 -9.17
N ALA A 89 2.20 4.75 -8.54
CA ALA A 89 2.32 3.58 -7.66
C ALA A 89 2.15 2.23 -8.40
N LYS A 90 2.21 2.25 -9.74
CA LYS A 90 2.23 1.06 -10.58
C LYS A 90 3.43 0.17 -10.22
N PRO A 91 3.22 -1.13 -9.93
CA PRO A 91 4.30 -2.08 -9.76
C PRO A 91 5.08 -2.28 -11.07
N ASP A 92 6.40 -2.48 -10.98
CA ASP A 92 7.26 -2.73 -12.15
C ASP A 92 6.87 -4.02 -12.92
N ASP A 93 6.20 -4.96 -12.24
CA ASP A 93 5.71 -6.22 -12.82
C ASP A 93 4.50 -6.03 -13.76
N ILE A 94 3.80 -4.89 -13.65
CA ILE A 94 2.61 -4.59 -14.46
C ILE A 94 3.02 -3.76 -15.67
N THR A 95 2.53 -4.11 -16.86
CA THR A 95 2.79 -3.31 -18.08
C THR A 95 1.89 -2.08 -18.14
N ASP A 96 2.24 -1.08 -18.95
CA ASP A 96 1.40 0.12 -19.15
C ASP A 96 0.00 -0.24 -19.68
N GLU A 97 -0.10 -1.28 -20.52
CA GLU A 97 -1.37 -1.77 -21.04
C GLU A 97 -2.25 -2.37 -19.93
N GLN A 98 -1.67 -3.18 -19.04
CA GLN A 98 -2.39 -3.72 -17.88
C GLN A 98 -2.78 -2.60 -16.90
N ASN A 99 -1.91 -1.61 -16.71
CA ASN A 99 -2.22 -0.44 -15.88
C ASN A 99 -3.41 0.36 -16.45
N ALA A 100 -3.42 0.60 -17.76
CA ALA A 100 -4.52 1.29 -18.45
C ALA A 100 -5.85 0.52 -18.35
N GLN A 101 -5.81 -0.81 -18.45
CA GLN A 101 -7.00 -1.64 -18.22
C GLN A 101 -7.50 -1.52 -16.79
N LEU A 102 -6.61 -1.55 -15.79
CA LEU A 102 -6.98 -1.39 -14.38
C LEU A 102 -7.53 0.00 -14.08
N LEU A 103 -6.91 1.04 -14.62
CA LEU A 103 -7.43 2.42 -14.54
C LEU A 103 -8.85 2.49 -15.13
N SER A 104 -9.05 1.96 -16.33
CA SER A 104 -10.37 1.97 -16.96
C SER A 104 -11.42 1.17 -16.19
N ASP A 105 -11.02 0.10 -15.50
CA ASP A 105 -11.94 -0.76 -14.76
C ASP A 105 -12.28 -0.19 -13.37
N ILE A 106 -11.31 0.48 -12.74
CA ILE A 106 -11.47 1.10 -11.42
C ILE A 106 -12.10 2.49 -11.57
N PHE A 107 -11.47 3.38 -12.33
CA PHE A 107 -11.87 4.77 -12.47
C PHE A 107 -12.98 4.97 -13.51
N GLY A 108 -12.99 4.17 -14.59
CA GLY A 108 -13.92 4.35 -15.70
C GLY A 108 -13.73 5.72 -16.37
N ASP A 109 -14.74 6.58 -16.21
CA ASP A 109 -14.73 7.98 -16.70
C ASP A 109 -14.35 8.99 -15.60
N ASN A 110 -14.10 8.54 -14.37
CA ASN A 110 -13.75 9.41 -13.25
C ASN A 110 -12.25 9.76 -13.25
N GLU A 111 -11.91 10.99 -12.88
CA GLU A 111 -10.52 11.45 -12.74
C GLU A 111 -9.91 11.04 -11.39
N SER A 112 -10.75 10.92 -10.36
CA SER A 112 -10.38 10.45 -9.02
C SER A 112 -11.51 9.64 -8.38
N LEU A 113 -11.17 8.83 -7.39
CA LEU A 113 -12.11 8.07 -6.57
C LEU A 113 -11.71 8.20 -5.11
N SER A 114 -12.68 8.33 -4.21
CA SER A 114 -12.38 8.28 -2.77
C SER A 114 -11.86 6.90 -2.37
N ILE A 115 -11.07 6.82 -1.30
CA ILE A 115 -10.52 5.55 -0.80
C ILE A 115 -11.63 4.52 -0.56
N ASP A 116 -12.75 4.91 0.06
CA ASP A 116 -13.94 4.06 0.25
C ASP A 116 -14.49 3.50 -1.07
N ASP A 117 -14.60 4.33 -2.11
CA ASP A 117 -15.11 3.90 -3.42
C ASP A 117 -14.13 2.93 -4.09
N PHE A 118 -12.83 3.21 -4.01
CA PHE A 118 -11.79 2.33 -4.53
C PHE A 118 -11.79 0.98 -3.81
N GLU A 119 -11.88 0.98 -2.47
CA GLU A 119 -11.97 -0.22 -1.65
C GLU A 119 -13.21 -1.03 -2.01
N ALA A 120 -14.36 -0.38 -2.14
CA ALA A 120 -15.60 -1.03 -2.55
C ALA A 120 -15.48 -1.68 -3.95
N ILE A 121 -14.81 -1.02 -4.90
CA ILE A 121 -14.55 -1.57 -6.23
C ILE A 121 -13.59 -2.77 -6.14
N MET A 122 -12.50 -2.66 -5.37
CA MET A 122 -11.53 -3.74 -5.20
C MET A 122 -12.14 -4.93 -4.46
N GLU A 123 -12.95 -4.70 -3.44
CA GLU A 123 -13.73 -5.74 -2.75
C GLU A 123 -14.73 -6.37 -3.71
N GLN A 124 -15.44 -5.60 -4.54
CA GLN A 124 -16.34 -6.14 -5.56
C GLN A 124 -15.58 -7.03 -6.55
N LYS A 125 -14.37 -6.64 -6.97
CA LYS A 125 -13.52 -7.45 -7.86
C LYS A 125 -12.94 -8.68 -7.17
N ARG A 126 -12.70 -8.62 -5.86
CA ARG A 126 -12.24 -9.74 -5.03
C ARG A 126 -13.36 -10.73 -4.72
N THR A 127 -14.59 -10.24 -4.60
CA THR A 127 -15.79 -11.01 -4.25
C THR A 127 -16.62 -11.45 -5.45
N ALA A 128 -16.27 -11.02 -6.67
CA ALA A 128 -16.89 -11.52 -7.89
C ALA A 128 -16.77 -13.06 -7.93
N PRO A 129 -17.89 -13.80 -7.77
CA PRO A 129 -17.85 -15.25 -7.85
C PRO A 129 -17.45 -15.62 -9.29
N LEU A 130 -16.51 -16.55 -9.43
CA LEU A 130 -16.27 -17.23 -10.70
C LEU A 130 -17.63 -17.62 -11.29
N PRO A 131 -17.98 -17.20 -12.53
CA PRO A 131 -19.16 -17.72 -13.18
C PRO A 131 -19.04 -19.25 -13.27
N ASP A 132 -20.07 -19.94 -12.80
CA ASP A 132 -20.19 -21.42 -12.78
C ASP A 132 -19.93 -22.06 -14.16
#